data_AF-A0AAN6GYX4-F1
#
_entry.id   AF-A0AAN6GYX4-F1
#
_cell.length_a   1.000
_cell.length_b   1.000
_cell.length_c   1.000
_cell.angle_alpha   90.00
_cell.angle_beta   90.00
_cell.angle_gamma   90.00
#
_symmetry.space_group_name_H-M   'P 1'
#
loop_
_entity.id
_entity.type
_entity.pdbx_description
1 polymer ?
#
loop_
_entity_poly.entity_id
_entity_poly.type
_entity_poly.pdbx_seq_one_letter_code
_entity_poly.pdbx_strand_id
1 'polypeptide(L)'
;MPMGLFSKGTNMATLGVVFTHGFVFISGSYYLPLYFQAIRGATPILSGVYLLPTALALAFCSIGTGVFIKKTGMFLPPIYLGMFLLTLGYGLFVDFDANSSWAKLIL
;
A
#
# COMPACT_ATOMS: atom_id res chain seq x y z
N MET A 1 -8.55 -25.58 -7.93
CA MET A 1 -9.18 -24.81 -6.84
C MET A 1 -10.62 -25.32 -6.67
N PRO A 2 -11.09 -25.64 -5.46
CA PRO A 2 -12.46 -26.13 -5.26
C PRO A 2 -13.47 -25.03 -5.59
N MET A 3 -14.33 -25.26 -6.59
CA MET A 3 -15.31 -24.27 -7.07
C MET A 3 -16.33 -23.85 -6.00
N GLY A 4 -16.54 -24.67 -4.97
CA GLY A 4 -17.39 -24.34 -3.81
C GLY A 4 -16.89 -23.15 -2.98
N LEU A 5 -15.64 -22.72 -3.15
CA LEU A 5 -15.12 -21.51 -2.52
C LEU A 5 -15.87 -20.26 -3.01
N PHE A 6 -16.27 -20.22 -4.29
CA PHE A 6 -16.94 -19.07 -4.90
C PHE A 6 -18.46 -19.03 -4.64
N SER A 7 -19.03 -20.08 -4.05
CA SER A 7 -20.46 -20.17 -3.76
C SER A 7 -20.90 -19.25 -2.60
N LYS A 8 -19.95 -18.74 -1.81
CA LYS A 8 -20.23 -17.84 -0.68
C LYS A 8 -19.89 -16.40 -1.03
N GLY A 9 -20.86 -15.49 -0.88
CA GLY A 9 -20.67 -14.05 -1.11
C GLY A 9 -19.51 -13.44 -0.33
N THR A 10 -19.27 -13.89 0.91
CA THR A 10 -18.12 -13.43 1.73
C THR A 10 -16.77 -13.78 1.11
N ASN A 11 -16.64 -14.96 0.49
CA ASN A 11 -15.39 -15.35 -0.16
C ASN A 11 -15.16 -14.52 -1.43
N MET A 12 -16.22 -14.30 -2.21
CA MET A 12 -16.17 -13.39 -3.36
C MET A 12 -15.78 -11.97 -2.96
N ALA A 13 -16.32 -11.46 -1.87
CA ALA A 13 -15.97 -10.13 -1.34
C ALA A 13 -14.49 -10.07 -0.94
N THR A 14 -13.98 -11.06 -0.21
CA THR A 14 -12.55 -11.13 0.16
C THR A 14 -11.63 -11.17 -1.07
N LEU A 15 -12.02 -11.93 -2.11
CA LEU A 15 -11.29 -11.98 -3.38
C LEU A 15 -11.30 -10.62 -4.09
N GLY A 16 -12.43 -9.90 -4.08
CA GLY A 16 -12.51 -8.55 -4.62
C GLY A 16 -11.63 -7.54 -3.86
N VAL A 17 -11.58 -7.65 -2.54
CA VAL A 17 -10.70 -6.82 -1.69
C VAL A 17 -9.24 -7.09 -2.00
N VAL A 18 -8.81 -8.35 -2.03
CA VAL A 18 -7.39 -8.68 -2.29
C VAL A 18 -6.97 -8.29 -3.70
N PHE A 19 -7.86 -8.43 -4.69
CA PHE A 19 -7.61 -8.00 -6.06
C PHE A 19 -7.39 -6.49 -6.14
N THR A 20 -8.33 -5.70 -5.60
CA THR A 20 -8.25 -4.23 -5.63
C THR A 20 -7.03 -3.72 -4.86
N HIS A 21 -6.76 -4.28 -3.68
CA HIS A 21 -5.58 -3.97 -2.90
C HIS A 21 -4.29 -4.26 -3.67
N GLY A 22 -4.18 -5.46 -4.27
CA GLY A 22 -3.01 -5.86 -5.05
C GLY A 22 -2.79 -4.97 -6.27
N PHE A 23 -3.84 -4.63 -7.00
CA PHE A 23 -3.79 -3.75 -8.16
C PHE A 23 -3.20 -2.38 -7.81
N VAL A 24 -3.71 -1.75 -6.76
CA VAL A 24 -3.25 -0.43 -6.30
C VAL A 24 -1.82 -0.51 -5.74
N PHE A 25 -1.54 -1.50 -4.90
CA PHE A 25 -0.24 -1.69 -4.27
C PHE A 25 0.89 -1.89 -5.29
N ILE A 26 0.66 -2.74 -6.31
CA ILE A 26 1.61 -2.95 -7.40
C ILE A 26 1.81 -1.66 -8.18
N SER A 27 0.73 -0.94 -8.50
CA SER A 27 0.82 0.35 -9.20
C SER A 27 1.79 1.32 -8.51
N GLY A 28 1.59 1.63 -7.22
CA GLY A 28 2.49 2.57 -6.52
C GLY A 28 3.92 2.04 -6.37
N SER A 29 4.08 0.72 -6.20
CA SER A 29 5.41 0.10 -6.11
C SER A 29 6.25 0.28 -7.38
N TYR A 30 5.61 0.40 -8.55
CA TYR A 30 6.29 0.67 -9.83
C TYR A 30 6.38 2.18 -10.14
N TYR A 31 5.30 2.93 -9.93
CA TYR A 31 5.24 4.35 -10.30
C TYR A 31 6.17 5.23 -9.46
N LEU A 32 6.30 4.96 -8.16
CA LEU A 32 7.07 5.82 -7.27
C LEU A 32 8.59 5.80 -7.57
N PRO A 33 9.26 4.65 -7.72
CA PRO A 33 10.66 4.65 -8.17
C PRO A 33 10.81 5.21 -9.58
N LEU A 34 9.86 4.96 -10.49
CA LEU A 34 9.90 5.51 -11.84
C LEU A 34 9.75 7.04 -11.84
N TYR A 35 8.91 7.61 -10.97
CA TYR A 35 8.79 9.05 -10.76
C TYR A 35 10.12 9.65 -10.30
N PHE A 36 10.77 9.05 -9.30
CA PHE A 36 12.07 9.53 -8.82
C PHE A 36 13.16 9.44 -9.90
N GLN A 37 13.16 8.40 -10.71
CA GLN A 37 14.14 8.24 -11.78
C GLN A 37 13.86 9.19 -12.96
N ALA A 38 12.64 9.19 -13.49
CA ALA A 38 12.30 9.88 -14.73
C ALA A 38 12.07 11.39 -14.54
N ILE A 39 11.48 11.81 -13.40
CA ILE A 39 11.12 13.22 -13.17
C ILE A 39 12.16 13.91 -12.28
N ARG A 40 12.66 13.23 -11.24
CA ARG A 40 13.66 13.82 -10.33
C ARG A 40 15.11 13.51 -10.74
N GLY A 41 15.33 12.72 -11.78
CA GLY A 41 16.66 12.37 -12.28
C GLY A 41 17.49 11.53 -11.30
N ALA A 42 16.85 10.86 -10.34
CA ALA A 42 17.55 10.01 -9.37
C ALA A 42 18.13 8.77 -10.07
N THR A 43 19.31 8.33 -9.62
CA THR A 43 19.84 7.03 -10.07
C THR A 43 18.95 5.89 -9.56
N PRO A 44 18.97 4.70 -10.19
CA PRO A 44 18.17 3.56 -9.72
C PRO A 44 18.40 3.24 -8.23
N ILE A 45 19.66 3.31 -7.78
CA ILE A 45 20.02 3.07 -6.38
C ILE A 45 19.38 4.11 -5.46
N LEU A 46 19.50 5.41 -5.78
CA LEU A 46 18.91 6.48 -4.97
C LEU A 46 17.38 6.42 -4.95
N SER A 47 16.74 6.07 -6.07
CA SER A 47 15.29 5.89 -6.11
C SER A 47 14.82 4.78 -5.16
N GLY A 48 15.60 3.71 -5.01
CA GLY A 48 15.33 2.66 -4.03
C GLY A 48 15.52 3.15 -2.58
N VAL A 49 16.53 3.98 -2.33
CA VAL A 49 16.74 4.60 -1.01
C VAL A 49 15.55 5.48 -0.60
N TYR A 50 14.97 6.23 -1.53
CA TYR A 50 13.78 7.04 -1.25
C TYR A 50 12.52 6.23 -0.93
N LEU A 51 12.49 4.93 -1.23
CA LEU A 51 11.39 4.03 -0.86
C LEU A 51 11.56 3.41 0.54
N LEU A 52 12.74 3.55 1.18
CA LEU A 52 12.99 2.98 2.50
C LEU A 52 12.01 3.47 3.58
N PRO A 53 11.65 4.76 3.66
CA PRO A 53 10.66 5.23 4.63
C PRO A 53 9.33 4.50 4.50
N THR A 54 8.86 4.30 3.27
CA THR A 54 7.62 3.54 2.98
C THR A 54 7.76 2.08 3.39
N ALA A 55 8.90 1.44 3.10
CA ALA A 55 9.16 0.05 3.47
C ALA A 55 9.22 -0.15 5.00
N LEU A 56 9.85 0.78 5.71
CA LEU A 56 9.92 0.77 7.17
C LEU A 56 8.55 0.99 7.80
N ALA A 57 7.78 1.97 7.31
CA ALA A 57 6.41 2.21 7.78
C ALA A 57 5.54 0.95 7.60
N LEU A 58 5.63 0.30 6.42
CA LEU A 58 4.93 -0.96 6.16
C LEU A 58 5.35 -2.07 7.14
N ALA A 59 6.65 -2.21 7.43
CA ALA A 59 7.16 -3.20 8.37
C ALA A 59 6.61 -2.97 9.79
N PHE A 60 6.66 -1.73 10.30
CA PHE A 60 6.13 -1.41 11.62
C PHE A 60 4.60 -1.61 11.69
N CYS A 61 3.86 -1.19 10.67
CA CYS A 61 2.42 -1.41 10.60
C CYS A 61 2.07 -2.91 10.52
N SER A 62 2.85 -3.71 9.80
CA SER A 62 2.69 -5.16 9.69
C SER A 62 2.89 -5.85 11.04
N ILE A 63 3.96 -5.49 11.77
CA ILE A 63 4.20 -5.98 13.13
C ILE A 63 3.05 -5.57 14.07
N GLY A 64 2.66 -4.30 14.04
CA GLY A 64 1.56 -3.78 14.87
C GLY A 64 0.24 -4.51 14.61
N THR A 65 -0.09 -4.74 13.34
CA THR A 65 -1.28 -5.49 12.93
C THR A 65 -1.22 -6.93 13.41
N GLY A 66 -0.07 -7.60 13.27
CA GLY A 66 0.12 -8.97 13.76
C GLY A 66 -0.04 -9.07 15.28
N VAL A 67 0.53 -8.13 16.04
CA VAL A 67 0.37 -8.06 17.49
C VAL A 67 -1.09 -7.79 17.88
N PHE A 68 -1.77 -6.90 17.17
CA PHE A 68 -3.18 -6.59 17.40
C PHE A 68 -4.07 -7.81 17.19
N ILE A 69 -3.91 -8.51 16.06
CA ILE A 69 -4.69 -9.72 15.75
C ILE A 69 -4.38 -10.81 16.77
N LYS A 70 -3.10 -11.01 17.15
CA LYS A 70 -2.72 -11.99 18.16
C LYS A 70 -3.39 -11.73 19.51
N LYS A 71 -3.54 -10.47 19.93
CA LYS A 71 -4.14 -10.12 21.22
C LYS A 71 -5.67 -10.12 21.20
N THR A 72 -6.29 -9.69 20.10
CA THR A 72 -7.74 -9.46 20.02
C THR A 72 -8.51 -10.59 19.34
N GLY A 73 -7.84 -11.40 18.52
CA GLY A 73 -8.48 -12.38 17.63
C GLY A 73 -9.23 -11.76 16.45
N MET A 74 -9.27 -10.42 16.33
CA MET A 74 -10.05 -9.73 15.31
C MET A 74 -9.17 -9.32 14.13
N PHE A 75 -9.44 -9.89 12.95
CA PHE A 75 -8.71 -9.58 11.71
C PHE A 75 -9.41 -8.55 10.81
N LEU A 76 -10.73 -8.38 10.93
CA LEU A 76 -11.51 -7.44 10.11
C LEU A 76 -11.19 -5.97 10.40
N PRO A 77 -11.06 -5.49 11.67
CA PRO A 77 -10.81 -4.08 11.92
C PRO A 77 -9.52 -3.55 11.29
N PRO A 78 -8.37 -4.26 11.36
CA PRO A 78 -7.16 -3.85 10.63
C PRO A 78 -7.34 -3.80 9.11
N ILE A 79 -8.14 -4.70 8.52
CA ILE A 79 -8.40 -4.69 7.08
C ILE A 79 -9.18 -3.43 6.70
N TYR A 80 -10.23 -3.07 7.45
CA TYR A 80 -11.01 -1.86 7.16
C TYR A 80 -10.15 -0.60 7.29
N LEU A 81 -9.35 -0.51 8.36
CA LEU A 81 -8.44 0.61 8.58
C LEU A 81 -7.39 0.68 7.46
N GLY A 82 -6.79 -0.44 7.08
CA GLY A 82 -5.80 -0.52 6.02
C GLY A 82 -6.35 -0.08 4.66
N MET A 83 -7.56 -0.52 4.30
CA MET A 83 -8.22 -0.11 3.05
C MET A 83 -8.57 1.37 3.03
N PHE A 84 -9.01 1.93 4.17
CA PHE A 84 -9.27 3.35 4.32
C PHE A 84 -7.99 4.18 4.13
N LEU A 85 -6.91 3.80 4.83
CA LEU A 85 -5.61 4.47 4.73
C LEU A 85 -4.99 4.35 3.34
N LEU A 86 -5.13 3.18 2.69
CA LEU A 86 -4.67 2.99 1.31
C LEU A 86 -5.38 3.95 0.35
N THR A 87 -6.71 4.03 0.46
CA THR A 87 -7.52 4.91 -0.40
C THR A 87 -7.16 6.37 -0.18
N LEU A 88 -6.99 6.78 1.08
CA LEU A 88 -6.59 8.14 1.42
C LEU A 88 -5.18 8.46 0.91
N GLY A 89 -4.20 7.59 1.17
CA GLY A 89 -2.81 7.78 0.77
C GLY A 89 -2.63 7.87 -0.75
N TYR A 90 -3.27 6.95 -1.50
CA TYR A 90 -3.24 7.03 -2.97
C TYR A 90 -4.04 8.21 -3.52
N GLY A 91 -5.13 8.61 -2.84
CA GLY A 91 -5.84 9.84 -3.18
C GLY A 91 -4.97 11.08 -3.04
N LEU A 92 -4.10 11.12 -2.01
CA LEU A 92 -3.15 12.21 -1.81
C LEU A 92 -2.05 12.25 -2.88
N PHE A 93 -1.70 11.12 -3.52
CA PHE A 93 -0.77 11.12 -4.65
C PHE A 93 -1.28 11.86 -5.88
N VAL A 94 -2.60 12.10 -6.00
CA VAL A 94 -3.14 12.97 -7.07
C VAL A 94 -2.61 14.40 -6.96
N ASP A 95 -2.23 14.83 -5.76
CA ASP A 95 -1.70 16.17 -5.49
C ASP A 95 -0.16 16.26 -5.67
N PHE A 96 0.45 15.26 -6.30
CA PHE A 96 1.87 15.30 -6.68
C PHE A 96 2.06 16.12 -7.95
N ASP A 97 2.56 17.35 -7.78
CA ASP A 97 3.03 18.21 -8.87
C ASP A 97 4.56 18.11 -9.02
N ALA A 98 5.09 18.45 -10.20
CA ALA A 98 6.52 18.45 -10.54
C ALA A 98 7.36 19.35 -9.61
N ASN A 99 6.73 20.35 -8.99
CA ASN A 99 7.37 21.26 -8.01
C ASN A 99 7.22 20.81 -6.55
N SER A 100 6.69 19.61 -6.29
CA SER A 100 6.46 19.12 -4.92
C SER A 100 7.77 19.05 -4.14
N SER A 101 7.76 19.66 -2.95
CA SER A 101 8.92 19.69 -2.05
C SER A 101 9.33 18.27 -1.65
N TRP A 102 10.62 18.07 -1.38
CA TRP A 102 11.13 16.77 -0.94
C TRP A 102 10.48 16.26 0.34
N ALA A 103 10.04 17.17 1.22
CA ALA A 103 9.28 16.81 2.41
C ALA A 103 7.94 16.13 2.05
N LYS A 104 7.23 16.62 1.03
CA LYS A 104 5.94 16.04 0.58
C LYS A 104 6.07 14.67 -0.10
N LEU A 105 7.28 14.35 -0.60
CA LEU A 105 7.53 13.13 -1.37
C LEU A 105 8.08 11.98 -0.52
N ILE A 106 8.67 12.30 0.64
CA ILE A 106 9.42 11.34 1.48
C ILE A 106 8.73 11.13 2.84
N LEU A 107 8.03 12.15 3.37
CA LEU A 107 7.19 12.07 4.58
C LEU A 107 5.73 11.88 4.21
#